data_AF-A0A1C5VBY0-F1
#
_entry.id   AF-A0A1C5VBY0-F1
#
_cell.length_a   1.000
_cell.length_b   1.000
_cell.length_c   1.000
_cell.angle_alpha   90.00
_cell.angle_beta   90.00
_cell.angle_gamma   90.00
#
_symmetry.space_group_name_H-M   'P 1'
#
loop_
_entity.id
_entity.type
_entity.pdbx_description
1 polymer ?
#
loop_
_entity_poly.entity_id
_entity_poly.type
_entity_poly.pdbx_seq_one_letter_code
_entity_poly.pdbx_strand_id
1 'polypeptide(L)'
;MIYKQIIRIAIGEKGEPLLKVIDSCNEVCLKVISTVMYFTPIGVFCTIVPVVEANGTSTIVSLATQLVILYVAFYGFAFIVYGGAVKFHGKTSPFKFFRAIMPAALNAFGTCSSSATIPISKSCVENELGVSNQISSIAIASFAALATMAGLPAGVMGVYISINTLCDMGATCVNVIGDMAGCVVLQEKIDLE
;
A
#
# COMPACT_ATOMS: atom_id res chain seq x y z
N MET A 1 -7.26 -8.65 -16.46
CA MET A 1 -7.24 -9.56 -15.29
C MET A 1 -7.04 -11.00 -15.73
N ILE A 2 -6.25 -11.78 -14.99
CA ILE A 2 -5.84 -13.15 -15.35
C ILE A 2 -7.04 -14.08 -15.62
N TYR A 3 -8.10 -14.03 -14.81
CA TYR A 3 -9.28 -14.86 -15.04
C TYR A 3 -9.97 -14.57 -16.38
N LYS A 4 -9.99 -13.31 -16.85
CA LYS A 4 -10.54 -12.95 -18.17
C LYS A 4 -9.74 -13.61 -19.28
N GLN A 5 -8.41 -13.60 -19.18
CA GLN A 5 -7.52 -14.25 -20.13
C GLN A 5 -7.71 -15.78 -20.11
N ILE A 6 -7.74 -16.38 -18.92
CA ILE A 6 -7.98 -17.84 -18.78
C ILE A 6 -9.32 -18.24 -19.39
N ILE A 7 -10.41 -17.52 -19.09
CA ILE A 7 -11.74 -17.85 -19.59
C ILE A 7 -11.82 -17.64 -21.11
N ARG A 8 -11.24 -16.57 -21.65
CA ARG A 8 -11.19 -16.33 -23.10
C ARG A 8 -10.37 -17.39 -23.83
N ILE A 9 -9.25 -17.85 -23.26
CA ILE A 9 -8.40 -18.89 -23.85
C ILE A 9 -9.07 -20.27 -23.75
N ALA A 10 -9.67 -20.61 -22.62
CA ALA A 10 -10.21 -21.95 -22.37
C ALA A 10 -11.62 -22.17 -22.94
N ILE A 11 -12.48 -21.15 -22.90
CA ILE A 11 -13.91 -21.26 -23.24
C ILE A 11 -14.26 -20.43 -24.50
N GLY A 12 -13.44 -19.46 -24.87
CA GLY A 12 -13.69 -18.57 -26.00
C GLY A 12 -14.90 -17.66 -25.77
N GLU A 13 -15.62 -17.33 -26.84
CA GLU A 13 -16.81 -16.44 -26.78
C GLU A 13 -17.93 -16.97 -25.88
N LYS A 14 -18.02 -18.29 -25.69
CA LYS A 14 -19.02 -18.90 -24.80
C LYS A 14 -18.80 -18.55 -23.33
N GLY A 15 -17.61 -18.07 -22.96
CA GLY A 15 -17.29 -17.62 -21.60
C GLY A 15 -17.82 -16.23 -21.26
N GLU A 16 -18.30 -15.47 -22.25
CA GLU A 16 -18.71 -14.06 -22.07
C GLU A 16 -19.82 -13.86 -21.02
N PRO A 17 -20.87 -14.70 -20.93
CA PRO A 17 -21.87 -14.58 -19.87
C PRO A 17 -21.27 -14.75 -18.46
N LEU A 18 -20.33 -15.69 -18.30
CA LEU A 18 -19.64 -15.92 -17.03
C LEU A 18 -18.77 -14.72 -16.64
N LEU A 19 -18.07 -14.12 -17.61
CA LEU A 19 -17.28 -12.90 -17.39
C LEU A 19 -18.15 -11.75 -16.88
N LYS A 20 -19.33 -11.56 -17.46
CA LYS A 20 -20.27 -10.51 -17.01
C LYS A 20 -20.74 -10.70 -15.57
N VAL A 21 -20.99 -11.95 -15.15
CA VAL A 21 -21.36 -12.24 -13.75
C VAL A 21 -20.19 -11.92 -12.82
N ILE A 22 -18.98 -12.39 -13.16
CA ILE A 22 -17.78 -12.14 -12.34
C ILE A 22 -17.50 -10.62 -12.23
N ASP A 23 -17.61 -9.88 -13.33
CA ASP A 23 -17.41 -8.43 -13.33
C ASP A 23 -18.46 -7.71 -12.48
N SER A 24 -19.73 -8.14 -12.57
CA SER A 24 -20.80 -7.58 -11.73
C SER A 24 -20.54 -7.83 -10.23
N CYS A 25 -20.05 -9.02 -9.87
CA CYS A 25 -19.63 -9.31 -8.50
C CYS A 25 -18.44 -8.45 -8.05
N ASN A 26 -17.44 -8.24 -8.92
CA ASN A 26 -16.31 -7.36 -8.63
C ASN A 26 -16.77 -5.93 -8.39
N GLU A 27 -17.73 -5.42 -9.18
CA GLU A 27 -18.29 -4.08 -8.99
C GLU A 27 -18.99 -3.92 -7.63
N VAL A 28 -19.76 -4.93 -7.21
CA VAL A 28 -20.39 -4.95 -5.88
C VAL A 28 -19.33 -4.89 -4.77
N CYS A 29 -18.26 -5.70 -4.89
CA CYS A 29 -17.15 -5.66 -3.94
C CYS A 29 -16.50 -4.27 -3.89
N LEU A 30 -16.20 -3.66 -5.04
CA LEU A 30 -15.61 -2.32 -5.12
C LEU A 30 -16.50 -1.27 -4.44
N LYS A 31 -17.83 -1.39 -4.57
CA LYS A 31 -18.78 -0.49 -3.92
C LYS A 31 -18.79 -0.63 -2.39
N VAL A 32 -18.75 -1.86 -1.89
CA VAL A 32 -18.62 -2.14 -0.44
C VAL A 32 -17.31 -1.56 0.08
N ILE A 33 -16.20 -1.82 -0.62
CA ILE A 33 -14.87 -1.31 -0.28
C ILE A 33 -14.89 0.23 -0.21
N SER A 34 -15.44 0.90 -1.23
CA SER A 34 -15.57 2.37 -1.26
C SER A 34 -16.37 2.91 -0.08
N THR A 35 -17.39 2.16 0.38
CA THR A 35 -18.17 2.52 1.56
C THR A 35 -17.36 2.39 2.85
N VAL A 36 -16.58 1.32 2.99
CA VAL A 36 -15.71 1.09 4.16
C VAL A 36 -14.59 2.14 4.23
N MET A 37 -14.10 2.65 3.09
CA MET A 37 -13.06 3.68 3.04
C MET A 37 -13.42 4.96 3.83
N TYR A 38 -14.70 5.30 3.95
CA TYR A 38 -15.14 6.45 4.77
C TYR A 38 -14.83 6.27 6.26
N PHE A 39 -14.76 5.03 6.74
CA PHE A 39 -14.49 4.69 8.14
C PHE A 39 -13.02 4.36 8.40
N THR A 40 -12.19 4.23 7.35
CA THR A 40 -10.76 3.90 7.47
C THR A 40 -9.99 4.80 8.44
N PRO A 41 -10.18 6.13 8.48
CA PRO A 41 -9.46 6.98 9.44
C PRO A 41 -9.73 6.60 10.90
N ILE A 42 -10.97 6.21 11.22
CA ILE A 42 -11.36 5.75 12.56
C ILE A 42 -10.70 4.39 12.85
N GLY A 43 -10.74 3.48 11.87
CA GLY A 43 -10.07 2.17 11.98
C GLY A 43 -8.58 2.29 12.27
N VAL A 44 -7.87 3.18 11.57
CA VAL A 44 -6.45 3.46 11.81
C VAL A 44 -6.21 3.93 13.24
N PHE A 45 -7.01 4.87 13.73
CA PHE A 45 -6.87 5.33 15.12
C PHE A 45 -7.04 4.16 16.11
N CYS A 46 -8.05 3.32 15.92
CA CYS A 46 -8.29 2.14 16.76
C CYS A 46 -7.15 1.12 16.71
N THR A 47 -6.37 1.05 15.62
CA THR A 47 -5.22 0.13 15.51
C THR A 47 -3.96 0.62 16.23
N ILE A 48 -3.81 1.94 16.45
CA ILE A 48 -2.64 2.50 17.14
C ILE A 48 -2.76 2.33 18.65
N VAL A 49 -3.97 2.46 19.21
CA VAL A 49 -4.21 2.46 20.67
C VAL A 49 -3.63 1.23 21.39
N PRO A 50 -3.87 -0.02 20.95
CA PRO A 50 -3.33 -1.21 21.61
C PRO A 50 -1.80 -1.27 21.59
N VAL A 51 -1.17 -0.70 20.56
CA VAL A 51 0.29 -0.67 20.43
C VAL A 51 0.90 0.28 21.46
N VAL A 52 0.23 1.41 21.72
CA VAL A 52 0.63 2.36 22.76
C VAL A 52 0.43 1.77 24.15
N GLU A 53 -0.68 1.06 24.36
CA GLU A 53 -0.99 0.38 25.62
C GLU A 53 0.05 -0.72 25.94
N ALA A 54 0.36 -1.59 24.97
CA ALA A 54 1.25 -2.73 25.18
C ALA A 54 2.71 -2.34 25.47
N ASN A 55 3.18 -1.20 24.93
CA ASN A 55 4.56 -0.76 25.06
C ASN A 55 4.80 0.27 26.17
N GLY A 56 3.73 0.88 26.69
CA GLY A 56 3.79 1.97 27.65
C GLY A 56 4.20 3.30 27.01
N THR A 57 3.61 4.38 27.52
CA THR A 57 3.85 5.76 27.03
C THR A 57 5.29 6.22 27.24
N SER A 58 5.96 5.78 28.30
CA SER A 58 7.37 6.13 28.57
C SER A 58 8.32 5.61 27.50
N THR A 59 8.13 4.37 27.04
CA THR A 59 8.92 3.75 25.96
C THR A 59 8.70 4.48 24.65
N ILE A 60 7.44 4.76 24.29
CA ILE A 60 7.13 5.47 23.04
C ILE A 60 7.70 6.88 23.04
N VAL A 61 7.60 7.62 24.14
CA VAL A 61 8.17 8.97 24.25
C VAL A 61 9.69 8.94 24.12
N SER A 62 10.36 7.95 24.73
CA SER A 62 11.81 7.76 24.61
C SER A 62 12.25 7.54 23.16
N LEU A 63 11.43 6.86 22.36
CA LEU A 63 11.71 6.51 20.97
C LEU A 63 11.03 7.43 19.95
N ALA A 64 10.28 8.44 20.41
CA ALA A 64 9.47 9.29 19.56
C ALA A 64 10.32 10.01 18.50
N THR A 65 11.51 10.50 18.89
CA THR A 65 12.45 11.14 17.97
C THR A 65 12.88 10.20 16.85
N GLN A 66 13.16 8.93 17.17
CA GLN A 66 13.57 7.92 16.19
C GLN A 66 12.41 7.56 15.25
N LEU A 67 11.20 7.39 15.80
CA LEU A 67 9.98 7.17 15.01
C LEU A 67 9.71 8.33 14.05
N VAL A 68 9.83 9.58 14.51
CA VAL A 68 9.65 10.76 13.65
C VAL A 68 10.66 10.77 12.52
N ILE A 69 11.94 10.55 12.80
CA ILE A 69 13.00 10.50 11.77
C ILE A 69 12.69 9.38 10.76
N LEU A 70 12.28 8.21 11.23
CA LEU A 70 11.92 7.07 10.38
C LEU A 70 10.74 7.42 9.45
N TYR A 71 9.67 7.98 9.99
CA TYR A 71 8.50 8.38 9.19
C TYR A 71 8.82 9.48 8.19
N VAL A 72 9.66 10.46 8.57
CA VAL A 72 10.15 11.48 7.64
C VAL A 72 10.97 10.85 6.52
N ALA A 73 11.83 9.88 6.82
CA ALA A 73 12.60 9.17 5.80
C ALA A 73 11.70 8.37 4.85
N PHE A 74 10.73 7.61 5.39
CA PHE A 74 9.77 6.81 4.63
C PHE A 74 8.91 7.66 3.71
N TYR A 75 8.23 8.68 4.25
CA TYR A 75 7.35 9.52 3.44
C TYR A 75 8.12 10.50 2.56
N GLY A 76 9.30 10.95 3.00
CA GLY A 76 10.23 11.71 2.16
C GLY A 76 10.69 10.91 0.95
N PHE A 77 11.10 9.66 1.16
CA PHE A 77 11.43 8.73 0.07
C PHE A 77 10.23 8.51 -0.85
N ALA A 78 9.05 8.19 -0.30
CA ALA A 78 7.85 7.97 -1.11
C ALA A 78 7.50 9.21 -1.95
N PHE A 79 7.54 10.40 -1.36
CA PHE A 79 7.23 11.65 -2.05
C PHE A 79 8.24 11.98 -3.15
N ILE A 80 9.53 11.86 -2.87
CA ILE A 80 10.59 12.22 -3.83
C ILE A 80 10.71 11.15 -4.92
N VAL A 81 10.83 9.88 -4.54
CA VAL A 81 11.12 8.78 -5.46
C VAL A 81 9.86 8.35 -6.20
N TYR A 82 8.78 8.00 -5.51
CA TYR A 82 7.55 7.57 -6.20
C TYR A 82 6.80 8.74 -6.81
N GLY A 83 6.70 9.88 -6.11
CA GLY A 83 6.15 11.10 -6.70
C GLY A 83 6.94 11.58 -7.92
N GLY A 84 8.27 11.53 -7.86
CA GLY A 84 9.14 11.80 -9.01
C GLY A 84 8.92 10.82 -10.15
N ALA A 85 8.88 9.50 -9.86
CA ALA A 85 8.64 8.47 -10.86
C ALA A 85 7.31 8.66 -11.58
N VAL A 86 6.23 8.94 -10.84
CA VAL A 86 4.90 9.21 -11.39
C VAL A 86 4.90 10.49 -12.25
N LYS A 87 5.60 11.55 -11.81
CA LYS A 87 5.69 12.81 -12.57
C LYS A 87 6.41 12.64 -13.90
N PHE A 88 7.59 12.01 -13.88
CA PHE A 88 8.48 11.94 -15.04
C PHE A 88 8.15 10.78 -15.98
N HIS A 89 7.70 9.65 -15.45
CA HIS A 89 7.48 8.43 -16.24
C HIS A 89 6.00 8.06 -16.39
N GLY A 90 5.16 8.38 -15.42
CA GLY A 90 3.72 8.07 -15.47
C GLY A 90 2.84 9.22 -15.97
N LYS A 91 3.44 10.34 -16.39
CA LYS A 91 2.79 11.58 -16.88
C LYS A 91 1.59 12.06 -16.05
N THR A 92 1.53 11.68 -14.78
CA THR A 92 0.44 11.98 -13.86
C THR A 92 0.92 12.97 -12.81
N SER A 93 0.04 13.89 -12.39
CA SER A 93 0.37 14.82 -11.31
C SER A 93 0.61 14.06 -10.00
N PRO A 94 1.77 14.23 -9.32
CA PRO A 94 2.04 13.59 -8.04
C PRO A 94 1.00 13.90 -6.97
N PHE A 95 0.46 15.12 -6.98
CA PHE A 95 -0.58 15.51 -6.03
C PHE A 95 -1.89 14.73 -6.26
N LYS A 96 -2.27 14.54 -7.54
CA LYS A 96 -3.43 13.72 -7.90
C LYS A 96 -3.20 12.26 -7.47
N PHE A 97 -2.00 11.74 -7.71
CA PHE A 97 -1.60 10.40 -7.32
C PHE A 97 -1.71 10.17 -5.79
N PHE A 98 -1.02 10.98 -4.98
CA PHE A 98 -1.06 10.83 -3.52
C PHE A 98 -2.45 10.98 -2.92
N ARG A 99 -3.28 11.86 -3.50
CA ARG A 99 -4.68 12.02 -3.08
C ARG A 99 -5.52 10.77 -3.41
N ALA A 100 -5.35 10.21 -4.60
CA ALA A 100 -6.11 9.04 -5.05
C ALA A 100 -5.80 7.79 -4.21
N ILE A 101 -4.53 7.59 -3.84
CA ILE A 101 -4.08 6.38 -3.14
C ILE A 101 -4.19 6.46 -1.61
N MET A 102 -4.53 7.64 -1.07
CA MET A 102 -4.57 7.88 0.37
C MET A 102 -5.39 6.85 1.16
N PRO A 103 -6.59 6.40 0.70
CA PRO A 103 -7.36 5.39 1.43
C PRO A 103 -6.62 4.05 1.53
N ALA A 104 -5.94 3.62 0.47
CA ALA A 104 -5.13 2.41 0.46
C ALA A 104 -3.91 2.53 1.38
N ALA A 105 -3.23 3.68 1.33
CA ALA A 105 -2.08 3.98 2.19
C ALA A 105 -2.45 3.98 3.68
N LEU A 106 -3.62 4.53 4.04
CA LEU A 106 -4.13 4.54 5.42
C LEU A 106 -4.56 3.15 5.88
N ASN A 107 -5.22 2.37 5.01
CA ASN A 107 -5.55 0.99 5.35
C ASN A 107 -4.30 0.12 5.54
N ALA A 108 -3.28 0.31 4.69
CA ALA A 108 -1.98 -0.36 4.80
C ALA A 108 -1.31 -0.04 6.13
N PHE A 109 -1.36 1.24 6.52
CA PHE A 109 -0.85 1.71 7.80
C PHE A 109 -1.58 1.04 8.96
N GLY A 110 -2.91 0.99 8.97
CA GLY A 110 -3.67 0.38 10.08
C GLY A 110 -3.53 -1.15 10.18
N THR A 111 -3.41 -1.84 9.04
CA THR A 111 -3.42 -3.31 9.00
C THR A 111 -2.03 -3.95 9.01
N CYS A 112 -0.96 -3.19 8.75
CA CYS A 112 0.40 -3.72 8.57
C CYS A 112 0.46 -4.87 7.54
N SER A 113 -0.45 -4.89 6.56
CA SER A 113 -0.55 -5.96 5.58
C SER A 113 -0.80 -5.41 4.17
N SER A 114 0.20 -5.58 3.30
CA SER A 114 0.07 -5.22 1.89
C SER A 114 -1.03 -6.04 1.19
N SER A 115 -1.22 -7.32 1.56
CA SER A 115 -2.25 -8.18 0.95
C SER A 115 -3.67 -7.80 1.37
N ALA A 116 -3.84 -7.26 2.58
CA ALA A 116 -5.12 -6.71 3.01
C ALA A 116 -5.53 -5.47 2.19
N THR A 117 -4.58 -4.80 1.53
CA THR A 117 -4.85 -3.58 0.78
C THR A 117 -5.24 -3.82 -0.67
N ILE A 118 -5.00 -5.01 -1.22
CA ILE A 118 -5.30 -5.39 -2.61
C ILE A 118 -6.65 -4.85 -3.11
N PRO A 119 -7.79 -5.13 -2.44
CA PRO A 119 -9.09 -4.63 -2.87
C PRO A 119 -9.20 -3.09 -2.92
N ILE A 120 -8.63 -2.42 -1.92
CA ILE A 120 -8.68 -0.96 -1.76
C ILE A 120 -7.73 -0.29 -2.75
N SER A 121 -6.49 -0.77 -2.84
CA SER A 121 -5.47 -0.32 -3.79
C SER A 121 -5.99 -0.44 -5.21
N LYS A 122 -6.60 -1.58 -5.58
CA LYS A 122 -7.24 -1.79 -6.88
C LYS A 122 -8.33 -0.76 -7.15
N SER A 123 -9.24 -0.54 -6.21
CA SER A 123 -10.29 0.47 -6.34
C SER A 123 -9.72 1.87 -6.55
N CYS A 124 -8.71 2.27 -5.76
CA CYS A 124 -8.05 3.56 -5.88
C CYS A 124 -7.40 3.75 -7.26
N VAL A 125 -6.66 2.76 -7.77
CA VAL A 125 -5.97 2.92 -9.05
C VAL A 125 -6.91 2.78 -10.25
N GLU A 126 -7.89 1.87 -10.21
CA GLU A 126 -8.82 1.68 -11.33
C GLU A 126 -9.82 2.84 -11.45
N ASN A 127 -10.40 3.30 -10.32
CA ASN A 127 -11.46 4.32 -10.35
C ASN A 127 -10.93 5.76 -10.40
N GLU A 128 -9.84 6.06 -9.69
CA GLU A 128 -9.34 7.45 -9.58
C GLU A 128 -8.19 7.76 -10.55
N LEU A 129 -7.44 6.73 -10.95
CA LEU A 129 -6.26 6.86 -11.82
C LEU A 129 -6.41 6.18 -13.18
N GLY A 130 -7.42 5.32 -13.37
CA GLY A 130 -7.66 4.62 -14.64
C GLY A 130 -6.63 3.52 -14.95
N VAL A 131 -5.96 3.00 -13.92
CA VAL A 131 -4.81 2.07 -14.05
C VAL A 131 -5.21 0.68 -13.57
N SER A 132 -4.87 -0.36 -14.34
CA SER A 132 -5.06 -1.75 -13.87
C SER A 132 -3.98 -2.12 -12.84
N ASN A 133 -4.37 -2.59 -11.65
CA ASN A 133 -3.43 -2.95 -10.60
C ASN A 133 -2.77 -4.33 -10.84
N GLN A 134 -1.44 -4.38 -10.85
CA GLN A 134 -0.67 -5.61 -10.67
C GLN A 134 0.35 -5.38 -9.56
N ILE A 135 0.20 -6.13 -8.46
CA ILE A 135 0.89 -5.88 -7.21
C ILE A 135 2.24 -6.60 -7.19
N SER A 136 3.29 -5.92 -6.74
CA SER A 136 4.64 -6.50 -6.58
C SER A 136 5.23 -6.12 -5.21
N SER A 137 5.06 -6.97 -4.21
CA SER A 137 5.60 -6.71 -2.87
C SER A 137 7.13 -6.87 -2.83
N ILE A 138 7.88 -5.77 -2.64
CA ILE A 138 9.37 -5.81 -2.61
C ILE A 138 9.99 -5.21 -1.32
N ALA A 139 9.33 -4.30 -0.60
CA ALA A 139 10.09 -3.42 0.31
C ALA A 139 10.21 -3.83 1.80
N ILE A 140 9.41 -4.77 2.34
CA ILE A 140 9.62 -5.30 3.72
C ILE A 140 10.96 -6.07 3.83
N ALA A 141 11.37 -6.80 2.77
CA ALA A 141 12.61 -7.56 2.79
C ALA A 141 13.88 -6.67 2.82
N SER A 142 13.77 -5.40 2.41
CA SER A 142 14.92 -4.52 2.22
C SER A 142 15.39 -3.86 3.51
N PHE A 143 14.48 -3.46 4.41
CA PHE A 143 14.85 -2.75 5.65
C PHE A 143 15.46 -3.68 6.71
N ALA A 144 14.92 -4.88 6.90
CA ALA A 144 15.48 -5.86 7.83
C ALA A 144 16.88 -6.34 7.41
N ALA A 145 17.12 -6.49 6.10
CA ALA A 145 18.44 -6.78 5.55
C ALA A 145 19.42 -5.60 5.76
N LEU A 146 18.99 -4.36 5.50
CA LEU A 146 19.80 -3.16 5.68
C LEU A 146 20.19 -2.91 7.15
N ALA A 147 19.28 -3.12 8.11
CA ALA A 147 19.55 -2.89 9.53
C ALA A 147 20.61 -3.86 10.08
N THR A 148 20.57 -5.12 9.63
CA THR A 148 21.55 -6.15 9.98
C THR A 148 22.91 -5.87 9.30
N MET A 149 22.90 -5.38 8.06
CA MET A 149 24.11 -4.97 7.33
C MET A 149 24.73 -3.66 7.84
N ALA A 150 23.95 -2.79 8.47
CA ALA A 150 24.40 -1.50 9.03
C ALA A 150 25.03 -1.61 10.42
N GLY A 151 25.12 -2.81 11.01
CA GLY A 151 25.84 -3.06 12.26
C GLY A 151 25.15 -2.49 13.52
N LEU A 152 23.82 -2.36 13.52
CA LEU A 152 23.08 -1.86 14.68
C LEU A 152 23.26 -2.77 15.91
N PRO A 153 23.61 -2.21 17.10
CA PRO A 153 23.80 -3.00 18.32
C PRO A 153 22.55 -3.80 18.69
N ALA A 154 22.72 -5.03 19.20
CA ALA A 154 21.61 -5.92 19.56
C ALA A 154 20.59 -5.30 20.56
N GLY A 155 21.03 -4.38 21.42
CA GLY A 155 20.14 -3.61 22.30
C GLY A 155 19.18 -2.68 21.55
N VAL A 156 19.62 -2.10 20.42
CA VAL A 156 18.78 -1.29 19.54
C VAL A 156 17.76 -2.15 18.80
N MET A 157 18.12 -3.39 18.46
CA MET A 157 17.20 -4.37 17.88
C MET A 157 16.11 -4.80 18.87
N GLY A 158 16.44 -4.99 20.15
CA GLY A 158 15.46 -5.31 21.19
C GLY A 158 14.42 -4.20 21.40
N VAL A 159 14.87 -2.95 21.41
CA VAL A 159 14.03 -1.75 21.49
C VAL A 159 13.20 -1.56 20.20
N TYR A 160 13.78 -1.86 19.04
CA TYR A 160 13.07 -1.86 17.77
C TYR A 160 11.95 -2.91 17.73
N ILE A 161 12.18 -4.12 18.27
CA ILE A 161 11.15 -5.17 18.34
C ILE A 161 9.93 -4.70 19.14
N SER A 162 10.14 -3.95 20.23
CA SER A 162 9.03 -3.39 21.04
C SER A 162 8.10 -2.49 20.22
N ILE A 163 8.67 -1.62 19.39
CA ILE A 163 7.91 -0.70 18.53
C ILE A 163 7.80 -1.20 17.09
N ASN A 164 8.11 -2.47 16.80
CA ASN A 164 8.21 -2.98 15.43
C ASN A 164 6.89 -2.80 14.68
N THR A 165 5.76 -2.96 15.38
CA THR A 165 4.45 -2.68 14.82
C THR A 165 4.36 -1.26 14.28
N LEU A 166 4.80 -0.24 15.03
CA LEU A 166 4.77 1.16 14.57
C LEU A 166 5.70 1.41 13.38
N CYS A 167 6.85 0.73 13.32
CA CYS A 167 7.75 0.80 12.18
C CYS A 167 7.13 0.14 10.93
N ASP A 168 6.48 -1.00 11.12
CA ASP A 168 5.88 -1.82 10.07
C ASP A 168 4.66 -1.15 9.43
N MET A 169 3.88 -0.38 10.20
CA MET A 169 2.80 0.47 9.68
C MET A 169 3.30 1.42 8.59
N GLY A 170 4.40 2.12 8.85
CA GLY A 170 5.02 3.06 7.91
C GLY A 170 5.62 2.36 6.70
N ALA A 171 6.34 1.27 6.91
CA ALA A 171 6.95 0.49 5.84
C ALA A 171 5.89 -0.08 4.88
N THR A 172 4.83 -0.71 5.41
CA THR A 172 3.73 -1.26 4.62
C THR A 172 3.04 -0.18 3.80
N CYS A 173 2.84 1.01 4.38
CA CYS A 173 2.29 2.16 3.67
C CYS A 173 3.14 2.55 2.46
N VAL A 174 4.46 2.69 2.63
CA VAL A 174 5.39 3.03 1.53
C VAL A 174 5.42 1.95 0.46
N ASN A 175 5.36 0.67 0.83
CA ASN A 175 5.32 -0.44 -0.14
C ASN A 175 4.09 -0.34 -1.04
N VAL A 176 2.92 -0.13 -0.43
CA VAL A 176 1.64 -0.03 -1.14
C VAL A 176 1.63 1.20 -2.05
N ILE A 177 2.18 2.33 -1.60
CA ILE A 177 2.40 3.51 -2.46
C ILE A 177 3.30 3.17 -3.65
N GLY A 178 4.40 2.43 -3.41
CA GLY A 178 5.33 1.99 -4.45
C GLY A 178 4.67 1.11 -5.52
N ASP A 179 3.83 0.16 -5.11
CA ASP A 179 3.09 -0.72 -6.02
C ASP A 179 2.17 0.09 -6.94
N MET A 180 1.43 1.04 -6.37
CA MET A 180 0.53 1.89 -7.14
C MET A 180 1.29 2.87 -8.05
N ALA A 181 2.43 3.39 -7.60
CA ALA A 181 3.30 4.22 -8.45
C ALA A 181 3.86 3.41 -9.62
N GLY A 182 4.29 2.18 -9.37
CA GLY A 182 4.73 1.23 -10.39
C GLY A 182 3.64 0.97 -11.43
N CYS A 183 2.40 0.74 -10.99
CA CYS A 183 1.27 0.56 -11.90
C CYS A 183 1.07 1.76 -12.83
N VAL A 184 1.07 2.98 -12.27
CA VAL A 184 0.88 4.22 -13.04
C VAL A 184 2.00 4.42 -14.06
N VAL A 185 3.24 4.15 -13.67
CA VAL A 185 4.41 4.26 -14.56
C VAL A 185 4.40 3.19 -15.65
N LEU A 186 3.99 1.96 -15.32
CA LEU A 186 3.94 0.86 -16.27
C LEU A 186 2.84 1.03 -17.31
N GLN A 187 1.67 1.55 -16.94
CA GLN A 187 0.59 1.81 -17.89
C GLN A 187 1.00 2.81 -18.98
N GLU A 188 1.77 3.83 -18.64
CA GLU A 188 2.23 4.81 -19.64
C GLU A 188 3.26 4.21 -20.61
N LYS A 189 3.94 3.13 -20.23
CA LYS A 189 4.96 2.46 -21.06
C LYS A 189 4.45 1.23 -21.80
N ILE A 190 3.38 0.62 -21.31
CA ILE A 190 2.76 -0.56 -21.89
C ILE A 190 1.35 -0.13 -22.25
N ASP A 191 1.11 0.14 -23.53
CA ASP A 191 -0.24 0.23 -24.10
C ASP A 191 -0.93 -1.12 -23.87
N LEU A 192 -1.56 -1.28 -22.71
CA LEU A 192 -2.43 -2.40 -22.40
C LEU A 192 -3.81 -2.08 -22.97
N GLU A 193 -3.95 -2.25 -24.29
CA GLU A 193 -5.25 -2.49 -24.93
C GLU A 193 -5.82 -3.87 -24.53
#